data_AF-A0A3N5WCE5-F1
#
_entry.id   AF-A0A3N5WCE5-F1
#
_cell.length_a   1.000
_cell.length_b   1.000
_cell.length_c   1.000
_cell.angle_alpha   90.00
_cell.angle_beta   90.00
_cell.angle_gamma   90.00
#
_symmetry.space_group_name_H-M   'P 1'
#
loop_
_entity.id
_entity.type
_entity.pdbx_description
1 polymer ?
#
loop_
_entity_poly.entity_id
_entity_poly.type
_entity_poly.pdbx_seq_one_letter_code
_entity_poly.pdbx_strand_id
1 'polypeptide(L)' 'MDQAVQDFIQGKRLAVVGVSRSGKKFGNVISKELKERGYQVFIVHPQAQEIEGERCYPNLGSLKGQVDGVIVSVPPGQAA' A
#
# COMPACT_ATOMS: atom_id res chain seq x y z
N MET A 1 -4.55 -15.80 19.63
CA MET A 1 -3.95 -14.73 18.80
C MET A 1 -4.92 -13.57 18.82
N ASP A 2 -4.43 -12.33 18.92
CA ASP A 2 -5.27 -11.13 18.99
C ASP A 2 -6.22 -11.05 17.76
N GLN A 3 -7.49 -10.69 17.98
CA GLN A 3 -8.51 -10.64 16.92
C GLN A 3 -8.14 -9.62 15.84
N ALA A 4 -7.59 -8.46 16.21
CA ALA A 4 -7.18 -7.44 15.25
C ALA A 4 -6.04 -7.96 14.35
N VAL A 5 -5.14 -8.78 14.90
CA VAL A 5 -4.07 -9.42 14.14
C VAL A 5 -4.63 -10.46 13.17
N GLN A 6 -5.64 -11.23 13.61
CA GLN A 6 -6.33 -12.19 12.74
C GLN A 6 -7.03 -11.48 11.57
N ASP A 7 -7.76 -10.41 11.85
CA ASP A 7 -8.47 -9.62 10.85
C ASP A 7 -7.51 -9.04 9.80
N PHE A 8 -6.38 -8.48 10.24
CA PHE A 8 -5.36 -7.93 9.34
C PHE A 8 -4.74 -9.00 8.43
N ILE A 9 -4.37 -10.16 8.99
CA ILE A 9 -3.74 -11.25 8.21
C ILE A 9 -4.71 -11.83 7.18
N GLN A 10 -6.01 -11.86 7.47
CA GLN A 10 -7.03 -12.36 6.55
C GLN A 10 -7.39 -11.35 5.46
N GLY A 11 -7.13 -10.05 5.69
CA GLY A 11 -7.40 -8.97 4.75
C GLY A 11 -6.77 -9.15 3.38
N LYS A 12 -7.47 -8.74 2.33
CA LYS A 12 -7.02 -8.81 0.92
C LYS A 12 -6.95 -7.46 0.23
N ARG A 13 -7.49 -6.42 0.85
CA ARG A 13 -7.50 -5.04 0.35
C ARG A 13 -6.51 -4.21 1.14
N LEU A 14 -5.32 -3.99 0.59
CA LEU A 14 -4.21 -3.35 1.29
C LEU A 14 -3.82 -2.04 0.64
N ALA A 15 -3.61 -1.00 1.45
CA ALA A 15 -2.93 0.21 1.00
C ALA A 15 -1.43 0.09 1.25
N VAL A 16 -0.61 0.47 0.27
CA VAL A 16 0.86 0.50 0.40
C VAL A 16 1.35 1.93 0.29
N VAL A 17 1.92 2.43 1.39
CA VAL A 17 2.55 3.75 1.49
C VAL A 17 4.07 3.56 1.36
N GLY A 18 4.71 4.34 0.49
CA GLY A 18 6.17 4.27 0.28
C GLY A 18 6.64 3.55 -0.98
N VAL A 19 5.74 3.33 -1.94
CA VAL A 19 6.10 2.95 -3.31
C VAL A 19 6.89 4.10 -3.96
N SER A 20 7.96 3.81 -4.69
CA SER A 20 8.81 4.82 -5.34
C SER A 20 8.59 4.88 -6.84
N ARG A 21 8.68 6.09 -7.40
CA ARG A 21 8.74 6.32 -8.86
C ARG A 21 9.91 5.60 -9.54
N SER A 22 10.98 5.32 -8.80
CA SER A 22 12.16 4.66 -9.35
C SER A 22 12.00 3.15 -9.57
N GLY A 23 10.91 2.53 -9.11
CA GLY A 23 10.68 1.07 -9.23
C GLY A 23 11.53 0.20 -8.29
N LYS A 24 12.57 0.77 -7.65
CA LYS A 24 13.65 0.01 -6.99
C LYS A 24 13.55 -0.06 -5.46
N LYS A 25 12.52 0.52 -4.84
CA LYS A 25 12.40 0.55 -3.38
C LYS A 25 11.57 -0.62 -2.87
N PHE A 26 11.71 -0.91 -1.58
CA PHE A 26 11.00 -2.01 -0.93
C PHE A 26 9.48 -1.93 -1.08
N GLY A 27 8.90 -0.72 -1.05
CA GLY A 27 7.48 -0.51 -1.33
C GLY A 27 7.03 -1.03 -2.71
N ASN A 28 7.86 -0.93 -3.75
CA ASN A 28 7.58 -1.48 -5.08
C ASN A 28 7.58 -3.01 -5.06
N VAL A 29 8.52 -3.62 -4.33
CA VAL A 29 8.60 -5.08 -4.19
C VAL A 29 7.35 -5.61 -3.47
N ILE A 30 6.95 -4.96 -2.37
CA ILE A 30 5.72 -5.30 -1.62
C ILE A 30 4.50 -5.20 -2.53
N SER A 31 4.33 -4.07 -3.24
CA SER A 31 3.13 -3.86 -4.07
C SER A 31 3.03 -4.88 -5.20
N LYS A 32 4.16 -5.22 -5.85
CA LYS A 32 4.21 -6.22 -6.90
C LYS A 32 3.88 -7.62 -6.39
N GLU A 33 4.57 -8.07 -5.34
CA GLU A 33 4.39 -9.42 -4.78
C GLU A 33 2.94 -9.65 -4.29
N LEU A 34 2.36 -8.66 -3.60
CA LEU A 34 0.98 -8.77 -3.11
C LEU A 34 -0.02 -8.88 -4.27
N LYS A 35 0.16 -8.10 -5.34
CA LYS A 35 -0.68 -8.19 -6.54
C LYS A 35 -0.57 -9.54 -7.22
N GLU A 36 0.65 -10.07 -7.38
CA GLU A 36 0.90 -11.40 -7.94
C GLU A 36 0.22 -12.51 -7.12
N ARG A 37 0.07 -12.31 -5.80
CA ARG A 37 -0.67 -13.20 -4.89
C ARG A 37 -2.19 -12.94 -4.83
N GLY A 38 -2.72 -12.07 -5.70
CA GLY A 38 -4.16 -11.79 -5.80
C GLY A 38 -4.71 -10.81 -4.77
N TYR A 39 -3.87 -10.03 -4.09
CA TYR A 39 -4.34 -8.95 -3.23
C TYR A 39 -4.76 -7.75 -4.06
N GLN A 40 -5.80 -7.05 -3.60
CA GLN A 40 -6.15 -5.74 -4.10
C GLN A 40 -5.27 -4.69 -3.43
N VAL A 41 -4.29 -4.18 -4.17
CA VAL A 41 -3.31 -3.24 -3.65
C VAL A 41 -3.59 -1.83 -4.16
N PHE A 42 -3.69 -0.88 -3.23
CA PHE A 42 -3.81 0.55 -3.52
C PHE A 42 -2.49 1.27 -3.22
N ILE A 43 -1.90 1.93 -4.21
CA ILE A 43 -0.66 2.68 -4.00
C ILE A 43 -1.01 4.06 -3.47
N VAL A 44 -0.44 4.42 -2.32
CA VAL A 44 -0.58 5.74 -1.73
C VAL A 44 0.73 6.50 -1.90
N HIS A 45 0.68 7.59 -2.65
CA HIS A 45 1.83 8.43 -2.95
C HIS A 45 1.39 9.89 -3.05
N PRO A 46 2.02 10.84 -2.32
CA PRO A 46 1.54 12.22 -2.21
C PRO A 46 1.55 13.01 -3.52
N GLN A 47 2.50 12.71 -4.42
CA GLN A 47 2.73 13.49 -5.64
C GLN A 47 2.47 12.75 -6.96
N ALA A 48 2.72 11.44 -7.03
CA ALA A 48 2.57 10.67 -8.25
C ALA A 48 1.09 10.35 -8.47
N GLN A 49 0.63 10.49 -9.71
CA GLN A 49 -0.70 10.04 -10.13
C GLN A 49 -0.68 8.59 -10.62
N GLU A 50 0.47 8.13 -11.10
CA GLU A 50 0.70 6.79 -11.61
C GLU A 50 2.16 6.36 -11.37
N ILE A 51 2.38 5.10 -11.05
CA ILE A 51 3.70 4.45 -10.98
C ILE A 51 3.57 3.10 -11.67
N GLU A 52 4.41 2.82 -12.68
CA GLU A 52 4.43 1.52 -13.37
C GLU A 52 3.05 1.11 -13.95
N GLY A 53 2.27 2.06 -14.48
CA GLY A 53 0.91 1.82 -15.00
C GLY A 53 -0.17 1.74 -13.91
N GLU A 54 0.21 1.92 -12.64
CA GLU A 54 -0.69 1.73 -11.50
C GLU A 54 -1.10 3.06 -10.89
N ARG A 55 -2.41 3.25 -10.76
CA ARG A 55 -3.00 4.46 -10.19
C ARG A 55 -2.50 4.66 -8.76
N CYS A 56 -2.02 5.87 -8.50
CA CYS A 56 -1.63 6.33 -7.19
C CYS A 56 -2.70 7.26 -6.59
N TYR A 57 -2.85 7.14 -5.27
CA TYR A 57 -3.77 7.94 -4.47
C TYR A 57 -2.98 8.90 -3.59
N PRO A 58 -3.33 10.20 -3.54
CA PRO A 58 -2.54 11.20 -2.82
C PRO A 58 -2.48 10.97 -1.30
N ASN A 59 -3.52 10.33 -0.73
CA ASN A 59 -3.61 10.01 0.69
C ASN A 59 -4.64 8.88 0.92
N LEU A 60 -4.66 8.31 2.13
CA LEU A 60 -5.59 7.23 2.50
C LEU A 60 -7.06 7.65 2.38
N GLY A 61 -7.40 8.90 2.70
CA GLY A 61 -8.78 9.41 2.61
C GLY A 61 -9.33 9.52 1.19
N SER A 62 -8.46 9.48 0.17
CA SER A 62 -8.86 9.47 -1.23
C SER A 62 -9.20 8.07 -1.78
N LEU A 63 -8.96 7.01 -1.00
CA LEU A 63 -9.31 5.64 -1.35
C LEU A 63 -10.83 5.45 -1.29
N LYS A 64 -11.39 4.79 -2.30
CA LYS A 64 -12.82 4.45 -2.31
C LYS A 64 -13.05 3.11 -1.62
N GLY A 65 -13.93 3.11 -0.63
CA GLY A 65 -14.29 1.93 0.15
C GLY A 65 -13.27 1.60 1.23
N GLN A 66 -13.55 0.54 1.99
CA GLN A 66 -12.70 0.10 3.08
C GLN A 66 -11.42 -0.58 2.55
N VAL A 67 -10.31 -0.38 3.26
CA VAL A 67 -9.11 -1.20 3.18
C VAL A 67 -8.99 -1.98 4.49
N ASP A 68 -8.49 -3.21 4.39
CA ASP A 68 -8.35 -4.12 5.52
C ASP A 68 -7.06 -3.84 6.30
N GLY A 69 -6.10 -3.15 5.67
CA GLY A 69 -4.81 -2.85 6.27
C GLY A 69 -3.98 -1.85 5.48
N VAL A 70 -2.97 -1.29 6.14
CA VAL A 70 -1.98 -0.38 5.54
C VAL A 70 -0.58 -0.90 5.81
N ILE A 71 0.24 -0.99 4.77
CA ILE A 71 1.67 -1.26 4.88
C ILE A 71 2.42 0.05 4.68
N VAL A 72 3.21 0.43 5.69
CA VAL A 72 3.96 1.69 5.72
C VAL A 72 5.45 1.37 5.55
N SER A 73 6.00 1.72 4.38
CA SER A 73 7.41 1.53 4.03
C SER A 73 8.05 2.86 3.61
N VAL A 74 8.05 3.83 4.53
CA VAL A 74 8.62 5.18 4.33
C VAL A 74 9.78 5.42 5.29
N PRO A 75 10.63 6.45 5.06
CA PRO A 75 11.60 6.89 6.06
C PRO A 75 10.92 7.20 7.40
N PRO A 76 11.60 6.96 8.55
CA PRO A 76 10.98 7.12 9.87
C PRO A 76 10.31 8.49 10.11
N GLY A 77 10.90 9.57 9.61
CA GLY A 77 10.34 10.93 9.72
C GLY A 77 9.04 11.16 8.96
N GLN A 78 8.57 10.19 8.18
CA GLN A 78 7.32 10.25 7.40
C GLN A 78 6.26 9.24 7.89
N ALA A 79 6.56 8.44 8.91
CA ALA A 79 5.71 7.34 9.37
C ALA A 79 4.69 7.73 10.46
N ALA A 80 4.59 9.02 10.80
CA ALA A 80 3.76 9.55 11.88
C ALA A 80 2.32 9.86 11.44
#